data_AF-A0A3D3Q478-F1
#
_entry.id   AF-A0A3D3Q478-F1
#
_cell.length_a   1.000
_cell.length_b   1.000
_cell.length_c   1.000
_cell.angle_alpha   90.00
_cell.angle_beta   90.00
_cell.angle_gamma   90.00
#
_symmetry.space_group_name_H-M   'P 1'
#
loop_
_entity.id
_entity.type
_entity.pdbx_description
1 polymer ?
#
loop_
_entity_poly.entity_id
_entity_poly.type
_entity_poly.pdbx_seq_one_letter_code
_entity_poly.pdbx_strand_id
1 'polypeptide(L)' 'SLHYDQWLATYAKLRRNTARSIGCEAAEVAIVKNTSEGIAMVAAGLAWRAGDKVVAFHEEFPSNYYPWKRLESRGV' A
#
# COMPACT_ATOMS: atom_id res chain seq x y z
N SER A 1 -2.02 5.39 28.16
CA SER A 1 -0.58 5.15 27.90
C SER A 1 0.18 6.44 28.14
N LEU A 2 1.31 6.42 28.85
CA LEU A 2 2.07 7.61 29.26
C LEU A 2 2.74 8.37 28.10
N HIS A 3 2.91 7.74 26.92
CA HIS A 3 3.65 8.30 25.78
C HIS A 3 2.82 8.41 24.51
N TYR A 4 1.49 8.38 24.62
CA TYR A 4 0.61 8.30 23.45
C TYR A 4 0.73 9.53 22.55
N ASP A 5 0.77 10.73 23.11
CA ASP A 5 0.87 11.97 22.32
C ASP A 5 2.21 12.07 21.58
N GLN A 6 3.29 11.63 22.22
CA GLN A 6 4.63 11.58 21.63
C GLN A 6 4.68 10.57 20.47
N TRP A 7 3.99 9.44 20.61
CA TRP A 7 3.84 8.45 19.56
C TRP A 7 3.07 9.00 18.35
N LEU A 8 1.92 9.66 18.58
CA LEU A 8 1.15 10.30 17.52
C LEU A 8 1.94 11.41 16.81
N ALA A 9 2.66 12.24 17.56
CA ALA A 9 3.53 13.28 17.00
C ALA A 9 4.65 12.68 16.12
N THR A 10 5.21 11.54 16.54
CA THR A 10 6.22 10.79 15.77
C THR A 10 5.62 10.28 14.45
N TYR A 11 4.42 9.69 14.49
CA TYR A 11 3.70 9.23 13.30
C TYR A 11 3.42 10.36 12.31
N ALA A 12 2.98 11.52 12.79
CA ALA A 12 2.71 12.68 11.95
C ALA A 12 4.01 13.24 11.33
N LYS A 13 5.11 13.28 12.10
CA LYS A 13 6.42 13.73 11.62
C LYS A 13 6.98 12.80 10.55
N LEU A 14 6.84 11.49 10.72
CA LEU A 14 7.28 10.50 9.73
C LEU A 14 6.58 10.72 8.39
N ARG A 15 5.25 10.85 8.38
CA ARG A 15 4.49 11.14 7.14
C ARG A 15 4.98 12.40 6.43
N ARG A 16 5.14 13.51 7.16
CA ARG A 16 5.64 14.77 6.57
C ARG A 16 7.04 14.64 5.98
N ASN A 17 7.94 13.94 6.66
CA ASN A 17 9.30 13.74 6.19
C ASN A 17 9.34 12.84 4.94
N THR A 18 8.61 11.72 4.94
CA THR A 18 8.49 10.83 3.78
C THR A 18 7.89 11.57 2.58
N ALA A 19 6.79 12.30 2.80
CA ALA A 19 6.11 13.06 1.77
C ALA A 19 7.04 14.07 1.08
N ARG A 20 7.85 14.81 1.86
CA ARG A 20 8.89 15.70 1.30
C ARG A 20 9.95 14.95 0.49
N SER A 21 10.33 13.74 0.91
CA SER A 21 11.35 12.95 0.22
C SER A 21 10.88 12.38 -1.12
N ILE A 22 9.59 12.08 -1.28
CA ILE A 22 9.03 11.47 -2.50
C ILE A 22 8.15 12.42 -3.33
N GLY A 23 7.98 13.67 -2.89
CA GLY A 23 7.25 14.70 -3.63
C GLY A 23 5.73 14.55 -3.60
N CYS A 24 5.15 14.16 -2.46
CA CYS A 24 3.70 14.02 -2.28
C CYS A 24 3.20 14.79 -1.03
N GLU A 25 1.90 14.72 -0.74
CA GLU A 25 1.31 15.25 0.49
C GLU A 25 1.40 14.26 1.65
N ALA A 26 1.49 14.77 2.89
CA ALA A 26 1.55 13.91 4.07
C ALA A 26 0.29 13.04 4.26
N ALA A 27 -0.86 13.48 3.72
CA ALA A 27 -2.11 12.73 3.73
C ALA A 27 -2.10 11.51 2.78
N GLU A 28 -1.22 11.51 1.79
CA GLU A 28 -1.05 10.41 0.83
C GLU A 28 -0.13 9.29 1.36
N VAL A 29 0.45 9.46 2.56
CA VAL A 29 1.39 8.49 3.16
C VAL A 29 0.70 7.61 4.20
N ALA A 30 0.50 6.34 3.86
CA ALA A 30 0.13 5.28 4.80
C ALA A 30 1.38 4.60 5.39
N ILE A 31 1.36 4.33 6.70
CA ILE A 31 2.40 3.52 7.36
C ILE A 31 1.87 2.10 7.47
N VAL A 32 2.56 1.18 6.80
CA VAL A 32 2.27 -0.27 6.80
C VAL A 32 3.51 -1.05 7.24
N LYS A 33 3.35 -2.32 7.59
CA LYS A 33 4.42 -3.17 8.13
C LYS A 33 5.54 -3.44 7.13
N ASN A 34 5.20 -3.62 5.85
CA ASN A 34 6.13 -3.95 4.78
C ASN A 34 5.50 -3.77 3.39
N THR A 35 6.32 -3.94 2.34
CA THR A 35 5.92 -3.83 0.94
C THR A 35 4.78 -4.79 0.57
N SER A 36 4.86 -6.06 1.00
CA SER A 36 3.86 -7.09 0.67
C SER A 36 2.48 -6.73 1.23
N GLU A 37 2.40 -6.21 2.45
CA GLU A 37 1.15 -5.73 3.04
C GLU A 37 0.61 -4.51 2.28
N GLY A 38 1.47 -3.56 1.92
CA GLY A 38 1.06 -2.40 1.13
C GLY A 38 0.42 -2.79 -0.20
N ILE A 39 1.05 -3.70 -0.94
CA ILE A 39 0.52 -4.20 -2.22
C ILE A 39 -0.80 -4.97 -2.01
N ALA A 40 -0.85 -5.85 -1.01
CA ALA A 40 -2.08 -6.58 -0.71
C ALA A 40 -3.24 -5.66 -0.30
N MET A 41 -2.97 -4.58 0.43
CA MET A 41 -3.95 -3.58 0.82
C MET A 41 -4.52 -2.85 -0.40
N VAL A 42 -3.68 -2.46 -1.37
CA VAL A 42 -4.15 -1.85 -2.62
C VAL A 42 -4.98 -2.83 -3.43
N ALA A 43 -4.48 -4.06 -3.64
CA ALA A 43 -5.20 -5.09 -4.40
C ALA A 43 -6.58 -5.41 -3.79
N ALA A 44 -6.70 -5.42 -2.47
CA ALA A 44 -7.96 -5.67 -1.77
C ALA A 44 -8.88 -4.44 -1.69
N GLY A 45 -8.32 -3.22 -1.67
CA GLY A 45 -9.04 -1.97 -1.46
C GLY A 45 -9.65 -1.36 -2.72
N LEU A 46 -9.18 -1.75 -3.91
CA LEU A 46 -9.75 -1.29 -5.18
C LEU A 46 -11.09 -1.99 -5.50
N ALA A 47 -12.01 -1.22 -6.08
CA ALA A 47 -13.34 -1.68 -6.47
C ALA A 47 -13.34 -2.40 -7.83
N TRP A 48 -12.64 -3.53 -7.91
CA TRP A 48 -12.50 -4.34 -9.12
C TRP A 48 -13.83 -4.81 -9.69
N ARG A 49 -13.91 -4.85 -11.01
CA ARG A 49 -15.01 -5.39 -11.81
C ARG A 49 -14.49 -6.51 -12.70
N ALA A 50 -15.34 -7.50 -12.96
CA ALA A 50 -15.02 -8.52 -13.95
C ALA A 50 -14.74 -7.85 -15.30
N GLY A 51 -13.65 -8.24 -15.95
CA GLY A 51 -13.14 -7.64 -17.17
C GLY A 51 -12.03 -6.60 -16.97
N ASP A 52 -11.80 -6.10 -15.76
CA ASP A 52 -10.64 -5.26 -15.45
C ASP A 52 -9.33 -6.01 -15.75
N LYS A 53 -8.22 -5.30 -15.94
CA LYS A 53 -6.93 -5.92 -16.26
C LYS A 53 -5.81 -5.39 -15.38
N VAL A 54 -4.96 -6.30 -14.92
CA VAL A 54 -3.71 -5.97 -14.22
C VAL A 54 -2.54 -6.26 -15.16
N VAL A 55 -1.66 -5.28 -15.32
CA VAL A 55 -0.39 -5.42 -16.06
C VAL A 55 0.74 -5.35 -15.05
N ALA A 56 1.60 -6.36 -15.04
CA ALA A 56 2.74 -6.49 -14.13
C ALA A 56 3.97 -7.02 -14.88
N PHE A 57 5.15 -6.90 -14.27
CA PHE A 57 6.37 -7.47 -14.83
C PHE A 57 6.35 -9.00 -14.79
N HIS A 58 6.96 -9.64 -15.78
CA HIS A 58 7.00 -11.10 -15.89
C HIS A 58 7.73 -11.76 -14.71
N GLU A 59 8.82 -11.14 -14.25
CA GLU A 59 9.69 -11.66 -13.19
C GLU A 59 9.50 -10.90 -11.88
N GLU A 60 8.26 -10.52 -11.60
CA GLU A 60 7.92 -9.79 -10.38
C GLU A 60 8.14 -10.66 -9.14
N PHE A 61 8.56 -10.03 -8.03
CA PHE A 61 8.80 -10.77 -6.80
C PHE A 61 7.49 -11.45 -6.33
N PRO A 62 7.52 -12.71 -5.83
CA PRO A 62 6.29 -13.46 -5.56
C PRO A 62 5.27 -12.73 -4.67
N SER A 63 5.71 -12.02 -3.63
CA SER A 63 4.79 -11.27 -2.76
C SER A 63 4.15 -10.05 -3.43
N ASN A 64 4.76 -9.55 -4.51
CA ASN A 64 4.26 -8.45 -5.31
C ASN A 64 3.35 -8.94 -6.44
N TYR A 65 3.39 -10.24 -6.78
CA TYR A 65 2.60 -10.84 -7.86
C TYR A 65 1.30 -11.50 -7.38
N TYR A 66 1.39 -12.37 -6.36
CA TYR A 66 0.25 -13.18 -5.92
C TYR A 66 -0.99 -12.40 -5.46
N PRO A 67 -0.89 -11.21 -4.84
CA PRO A 67 -2.06 -10.40 -4.51
C PRO A 67 -2.92 -10.07 -5.74
N TRP A 68 -2.29 -9.78 -6.88
CA TRP A 68 -2.97 -9.50 -8.14
C TRP A 68 -3.49 -10.77 -8.79
N LYS A 69 -2.68 -11.84 -8.82
CA LYS A 69 -3.09 -13.14 -9.39
C LYS A 69 -4.37 -13.66 -8.75
N ARG A 70 -4.55 -13.46 -7.45
CA ARG A 70 -5.78 -13.87 -6.74
C ARG A 70 -7.06 -13.27 -7.36
N LEU A 71 -6.97 -12.10 -7.99
CA LEU A 71 -8.11 -11.42 -8.63
C LEU A 71 -8.63 -12.16 -9.87
N GLU A 72 -7.86 -13.09 -10.45
CA GLU A 72 -8.32 -13.96 -11.55
C GLU A 72 -9.61 -14.71 -11.15
N SER A 73 -9.72 -15.14 -9.89
CA SER A 73 -10.92 -15.80 -9.35
C SER A 73 -12.17 -14.91 -9.32
N ARG A 74 -12.00 -13.59 -9.48
CA ARG A 74 -13.05 -12.58 -9.55
C ARG A 74 -13.30 -12.08 -10.98
N GLY A 75 -12.66 -12.69 -11.98
CA GLY A 75 -12.81 -12.32 -13.38
C GLY A 75 -12.04 -11.06 -13.80
N VAL A 76 -11.05 -10.63 -13.01
CA VAL A 76 -10.10 -9.57 -13.37
C VAL A 76 -8.97 -10.19 -14.18
#